data_AF-C6TBW0-F1
#
_entry.id   AF-C6TBW0-F1
#
_cell.length_a   1.000
_cell.length_b   1.000
_cell.length_c   1.000
_cell.angle_alpha   90.00
_cell.angle_beta   90.00
_cell.angle_gamma   90.00
#
_symmetry.space_group_name_H-M   'P 1'
#
loop_
_entity.id
_entity.type
_entity.pdbx_description
1 polymer ?
#
loop_
_entity_poly.entity_id
_entity_poly.type
_entity_poly.pdbx_seq_one_letter_code
_entity_poly.pdbx_strand_id
1 'polypeptide(L)'
;MAFPYMEAVVGFMILMYIFETYLDVRQHRALKLPTLPKTLEGVISQEKFEKSRAYSLDKSHFHFVHEFVTIVTDSTILYFGVLPWFWKKSGDFMTIAGFNAENEILHTLAFLAGLMIWSQITDLPFSLYSTFVIEARHGFNKQTPWLFFRDMLKGIFLSVIIGPPIVAAIIVIVQKGGPYLAIYLWVFTFGLSIVMMTLIQY
;
A
#
# COMPACT_ATOMS: atom_id res chain seq x y z
N MET A 1 11.53 9.48 -32.36
CA MET A 1 11.81 8.48 -31.32
C MET A 1 10.81 8.73 -30.21
N ALA A 2 10.01 7.73 -29.81
CA ALA A 2 9.06 7.91 -28.70
C ALA A 2 9.83 8.17 -27.41
N PHE A 3 9.26 8.96 -26.50
CA PHE A 3 9.89 9.22 -25.21
C PHE A 3 9.99 7.90 -24.42
N PRO A 4 11.14 7.58 -23.80
CA PRO A 4 11.34 6.33 -23.06
C PRO A 4 10.65 6.38 -21.69
N TYR A 5 9.32 6.24 -21.69
CA TYR A 5 8.49 6.39 -20.48
C TYR A 5 8.83 5.37 -19.41
N MET A 6 9.11 4.12 -19.78
CA MET A 6 9.41 3.06 -18.82
C MET A 6 10.72 3.35 -18.07
N GLU A 7 11.76 3.70 -18.80
CA GLU A 7 13.09 4.03 -18.27
C GLU A 7 13.02 5.29 -17.41
N ALA A 8 12.24 6.29 -17.82
CA ALA A 8 12.02 7.50 -17.03
C ALA A 8 11.31 7.21 -15.69
N VAL A 9 10.27 6.38 -15.70
CA VAL A 9 9.53 5.99 -14.48
C VAL A 9 10.42 5.17 -13.54
N VAL A 10 11.08 4.13 -14.05
CA VAL A 10 11.98 3.28 -13.25
C VAL A 10 13.16 4.11 -12.70
N GLY A 11 13.74 4.99 -13.53
CA GLY A 11 14.81 5.89 -13.11
C GLY A 11 14.37 6.84 -11.99
N PHE A 12 13.16 7.41 -12.09
CA PHE A 12 12.60 8.26 -11.05
C PHE A 12 12.31 7.48 -9.76
N MET A 13 11.75 6.27 -9.86
CA MET A 13 11.49 5.40 -8.71
C MET A 13 12.79 5.05 -7.96
N ILE A 14 13.84 4.68 -8.68
CA ILE A 14 15.16 4.38 -8.08
C ILE A 14 15.75 5.63 -7.41
N LEU A 15 15.64 6.80 -8.06
CA LEU A 15 16.10 8.07 -7.49
C LEU A 15 15.38 8.40 -6.17
N MET A 16 14.05 8.25 -6.15
CA MET A 16 13.24 8.47 -4.95
C MET A 16 13.62 7.48 -3.84
N TYR A 17 13.77 6.19 -4.15
CA TYR A 17 14.21 5.18 -3.20
C TYR A 17 15.59 5.52 -2.58
N ILE A 18 16.55 5.97 -3.39
CA ILE A 18 17.87 6.40 -2.89
C ILE A 18 17.74 7.60 -1.95
N PHE A 19 16.91 8.57 -2.31
CA PHE A 19 16.69 9.77 -1.51
C PHE A 19 16.04 9.44 -0.16
N GLU A 20 15.00 8.62 -0.14
CA GLU A 20 14.31 8.20 1.08
C GLU A 20 15.23 7.35 1.96
N THR A 21 15.93 6.36 1.36
CA THR A 21 16.92 5.54 2.08
C THR A 21 18.02 6.42 2.70
N TYR A 22 18.45 7.49 2.03
CA TYR A 22 19.40 8.44 2.60
C TYR A 22 18.84 9.14 3.86
N LEU A 23 17.58 9.57 3.85
CA LEU A 23 16.93 10.18 5.01
C LEU A 23 16.80 9.16 6.15
N ASP A 24 16.38 7.94 5.83
CA ASP A 24 16.23 6.87 6.83
C ASP A 24 17.57 6.48 7.45
N VAL A 25 18.65 6.43 6.67
CA VAL A 25 20.00 6.18 7.20
C VAL A 25 20.41 7.28 8.18
N ARG A 26 20.08 8.54 7.90
CA ARG A 26 20.34 9.65 8.83
C ARG A 26 19.54 9.50 10.12
N GLN A 27 18.25 9.18 10.00
CA GLN A 27 17.39 8.94 11.15
C GLN A 27 17.88 7.74 11.98
N HIS A 28 18.25 6.65 11.32
CA HIS A 28 18.76 5.45 11.94
C HIS A 28 20.08 5.71 12.70
N ARG A 29 20.97 6.52 12.13
CA ARG A 29 22.19 6.96 12.83
C ARG A 29 21.87 7.82 14.06
N ALA A 30 20.90 8.73 13.95
CA ALA A 30 20.46 9.55 15.09
C ALA A 30 19.87 8.68 16.22
N LEU A 31 19.09 7.65 15.88
CA LEU A 31 18.53 6.69 16.84
C LEU A 31 19.60 5.86 17.57
N LYS A 32 20.82 5.72 17.03
CA LYS A 32 21.92 5.02 17.72
C LYS A 32 22.59 5.86 18.80
N LEU A 33 22.35 7.17 18.84
CA LEU A 33 22.93 8.04 19.85
C LEU A 33 22.38 7.68 21.24
N PRO A 34 23.25 7.40 22.23
CA PRO A 34 22.79 6.94 23.53
C PRO A 34 22.29 8.05 24.45
N THR A 35 22.44 9.31 24.04
CA THR A 35 22.21 10.49 24.86
C THR A 35 20.77 10.97 24.76
N LEU A 36 20.12 11.12 25.92
CA LEU A 36 18.86 11.84 26.01
C LEU A 36 19.09 13.33 25.69
N PRO A 37 18.26 13.97 24.85
CA PRO A 37 18.32 15.41 24.65
C PRO A 37 18.06 16.17 25.96
N LYS A 38 18.84 17.21 26.23
CA LYS A 38 18.75 18.02 27.47
C LYS A 38 17.33 18.54 27.77
N THR A 39 16.55 18.81 26.73
CA THR A 39 15.16 19.29 26.85
C THR A 39 14.19 18.22 27.38
N LEU A 40 14.56 16.94 27.35
CA LEU A 40 13.75 15.81 27.80
C LEU A 40 14.22 15.23 29.14
N GLU A 41 15.33 15.74 29.68
CA GLU A 41 15.79 15.39 31.03
C GLU A 41 14.72 15.77 32.07
N GLY A 42 14.38 14.82 32.94
CA GLY A 42 13.32 14.99 33.95
C GLY A 42 11.89 14.80 33.42
N VAL A 43 11.67 14.77 32.10
CA VAL A 43 10.35 14.46 31.48
C VAL A 43 10.22 12.97 31.20
N ILE A 44 11.30 12.35 30.71
CA ILE A 44 11.34 10.93 30.34
C ILE A 44 12.44 10.24 31.15
N SER A 45 12.11 9.07 31.73
CA SER A 45 13.10 8.25 32.41
C SER A 45 14.08 7.61 31.40
N GLN A 46 15.32 7.41 31.81
CA GLN A 46 16.35 6.77 30.98
C GLN A 46 15.90 5.39 30.47
N GLU A 47 15.23 4.59 31.30
CA GLU A 47 14.68 3.29 30.91
C GLU A 47 13.66 3.40 29.76
N LYS A 48 12.74 4.36 29.84
CA LYS A 48 11.72 4.58 28.80
C LYS A 48 12.35 5.07 27.50
N PHE A 49 13.38 5.91 27.60
CA PHE A 49 14.15 6.34 26.44
C PHE A 49 14.84 5.16 25.75
N GLU A 50 15.52 4.29 26.50
CA GLU A 50 16.21 3.11 25.96
C GLU A 50 15.25 2.11 25.31
N LYS A 51 14.09 1.85 25.94
CA LYS A 51 13.03 1.01 25.35
C LYS A 51 12.51 1.59 24.04
N SER A 52 12.19 2.89 24.01
CA SER A 52 11.72 3.57 22.80
C SER A 52 12.77 3.56 21.68
N ARG A 53 14.05 3.74 22.04
CA ARG A 53 15.18 3.67 21.12
C ARG A 53 15.33 2.27 20.52
N ALA A 54 15.30 1.23 21.36
CA ALA A 54 15.39 -0.16 20.90
C ALA A 54 14.24 -0.53 19.95
N TYR A 55 13.00 -0.13 20.29
CA TYR A 55 11.83 -0.30 19.41
C TYR A 55 12.02 0.41 18.07
N SER A 56 12.43 1.68 18.09
CA SER A 56 12.64 2.48 16.87
C SER A 56 13.73 1.91 15.97
N LEU A 57 14.81 1.34 16.56
CA LEU A 57 15.88 0.67 15.81
C LEU A 57 15.41 -0.62 15.15
N ASP A 58 14.65 -1.46 15.86
CA ASP A 58 14.07 -2.69 15.30
C ASP A 58 13.12 -2.37 14.14
N LYS A 59 12.25 -1.36 14.32
CA LYS A 59 11.33 -0.89 13.27
C LYS A 59 12.08 -0.32 12.07
N SER A 60 13.15 0.44 12.31
CA SER A 60 13.98 1.01 11.25
C SER A 60 14.71 -0.08 10.45
N HIS A 61 15.27 -1.11 11.09
CA HIS A 61 15.88 -2.24 10.37
C HIS A 61 14.86 -2.98 9.50
N PHE A 62 13.67 -3.24 10.05
CA PHE A 62 12.60 -3.87 9.29
C PHE A 62 12.16 -3.02 8.10
N HIS A 63 12.02 -1.71 8.28
CA HIS A 63 11.68 -0.78 7.22
C HIS A 63 12.69 -0.83 6.06
N PHE A 64 14.00 -0.79 6.34
CA PHE A 64 15.02 -0.91 5.27
C PHE A 64 14.88 -2.20 4.44
N VAL A 65 14.63 -3.33 5.10
CA VAL A 65 14.47 -4.61 4.41
C VAL A 65 13.18 -4.63 3.59
N HIS A 66 12.09 -4.13 4.16
CA HIS A 66 10.80 -4.03 3.48
C HIS A 66 10.90 -3.16 2.22
N GLU A 67 11.38 -1.93 2.34
CA GLU A 67 11.51 -1.00 1.22
C GLU A 67 12.43 -1.53 0.12
N PHE A 68 13.51 -2.21 0.50
CA PHE A 68 14.40 -2.85 -0.48
C PHE A 68 13.67 -3.96 -1.27
N VAL A 69 12.89 -4.81 -0.60
CA VAL A 69 12.11 -5.84 -1.29
C VAL A 69 11.02 -5.22 -2.17
N THR A 70 10.37 -4.16 -1.70
CA THR A 70 9.34 -3.43 -2.45
C THR A 70 9.91 -2.84 -3.73
N ILE A 71 11.00 -2.05 -3.66
CA ILE A 71 11.57 -1.42 -4.87
C ILE A 71 12.06 -2.46 -5.89
N VAL A 72 12.64 -3.58 -5.43
CA VAL A 72 13.06 -4.67 -6.32
C VAL A 72 11.85 -5.32 -6.99
N THR A 73 10.79 -5.58 -6.22
CA THR A 73 9.55 -6.19 -6.72
C THR A 73 8.86 -5.28 -7.74
N ASP A 74 8.67 -4.00 -7.41
CA ASP A 74 8.01 -3.03 -8.29
C ASP A 74 8.81 -2.78 -9.58
N SER A 75 10.14 -2.64 -9.46
CA SER A 75 11.02 -2.49 -10.61
C SER A 75 10.96 -3.72 -11.52
N THR A 76 10.90 -4.93 -10.94
CA THR A 76 10.76 -6.18 -11.68
C THR A 76 9.39 -6.26 -12.38
N ILE A 77 8.31 -5.92 -11.67
CA ILE A 77 6.94 -5.89 -12.22
C ILE A 77 6.86 -4.97 -13.44
N LEU A 78 7.46 -3.77 -13.35
CA LEU A 78 7.47 -2.82 -14.46
C LEU A 78 8.36 -3.29 -15.61
N TYR A 79 9.61 -3.70 -15.31
CA TYR A 79 10.58 -4.09 -16.33
C TYR A 79 10.14 -5.32 -17.14
N PHE A 80 9.50 -6.30 -16.50
CA PHE A 80 9.01 -7.51 -17.16
C PHE A 80 7.58 -7.38 -17.69
N GLY A 81 6.94 -6.22 -17.57
CA GLY A 81 5.58 -6.01 -18.08
C GLY A 81 4.53 -6.91 -17.42
N VAL A 82 4.69 -7.18 -16.12
CA VAL A 82 3.79 -8.06 -15.36
C VAL A 82 2.38 -7.48 -15.32
N LEU A 83 2.22 -6.15 -15.23
CA LEU A 83 0.91 -5.50 -15.21
C LEU A 83 0.11 -5.72 -16.52
N PRO A 84 0.65 -5.46 -17.73
CA PRO A 84 0.00 -5.84 -18.99
C PRO A 84 -0.32 -7.34 -19.10
N TRP A 85 0.60 -8.19 -18.66
CA TRP A 85 0.37 -9.64 -18.64
C TRP A 85 -0.80 -10.02 -17.74
N PHE A 86 -0.86 -9.43 -16.54
CA PHE A 86 -1.90 -9.66 -15.56
C PHE A 86 -3.26 -9.15 -16.05
N TRP A 87 -3.28 -7.99 -16.73
CA TRP A 87 -4.47 -7.48 -17.41
C TRP A 87 -4.99 -8.47 -18.46
N LYS A 88 -4.12 -9.04 -19.29
CA LYS A 88 -4.57 -10.06 -20.25
C LYS A 88 -5.16 -11.28 -19.54
N LYS A 89 -4.53 -11.72 -18.45
CA LYS A 89 -4.98 -12.89 -17.69
C LYS A 89 -6.31 -12.69 -16.97
N SER A 90 -6.61 -11.49 -16.48
CA SER A 90 -7.93 -11.20 -15.92
C SER A 90 -9.04 -11.29 -16.98
N GLY A 91 -8.76 -10.89 -18.23
CA GLY A 91 -9.69 -11.04 -19.36
C GLY A 91 -9.92 -12.51 -19.76
N ASP A 92 -8.83 -13.29 -19.85
CA ASP A 92 -8.91 -14.74 -20.07
C ASP A 92 -9.80 -15.41 -19.01
N PHE A 93 -9.59 -15.05 -17.73
CA PHE A 93 -10.36 -15.57 -16.60
C PHE A 93 -11.85 -15.20 -16.68
N MET A 94 -12.19 -13.97 -17.07
CA MET A 94 -13.58 -13.54 -17.26
C MET A 94 -14.30 -14.36 -18.33
N THR A 95 -13.62 -14.68 -19.43
CA THR A 95 -14.17 -15.53 -20.49
C THR A 95 -14.45 -16.94 -19.98
N ILE A 96 -13.53 -17.52 -19.20
CA ILE A 96 -13.70 -18.86 -18.59
C ILE A 96 -14.85 -18.86 -17.58
N ALA A 97 -15.00 -17.78 -16.81
CA ALA A 97 -16.07 -17.61 -15.84
C ALA A 97 -17.45 -17.33 -16.48
N GLY A 98 -17.53 -17.28 -17.81
CA GLY A 98 -18.79 -17.08 -18.55
C GLY A 98 -19.23 -15.62 -18.64
N PHE A 99 -18.37 -14.66 -18.31
CA PHE A 99 -18.64 -13.24 -18.44
C PHE A 99 -18.15 -12.70 -19.79
N ASN A 100 -18.79 -11.64 -20.27
CA ASN A 100 -18.34 -10.94 -21.46
C ASN A 100 -17.05 -10.17 -21.16
N ALA A 101 -15.92 -10.62 -21.71
CA ALA A 101 -14.63 -9.96 -21.57
C ALA A 101 -14.56 -8.59 -22.26
N GLU A 102 -15.47 -8.28 -23.19
CA GLU A 102 -15.58 -6.94 -23.79
C GLU A 102 -16.21 -5.92 -22.83
N ASN A 103 -16.80 -6.37 -21.72
CA ASN A 103 -17.27 -5.46 -20.67
C ASN A 103 -16.07 -4.95 -19.87
N GLU A 104 -15.59 -3.76 -20.24
CA GLU A 104 -14.46 -3.08 -19.62
C GLU A 104 -14.59 -2.94 -18.10
N ILE A 105 -15.81 -2.78 -17.58
CA ILE A 105 -16.04 -2.71 -16.13
C ILE A 105 -15.70 -4.04 -15.47
N LEU A 106 -16.25 -5.15 -15.97
CA LEU A 106 -15.99 -6.48 -15.39
C LEU A 106 -14.52 -6.89 -15.52
N HIS A 107 -13.90 -6.58 -16.65
CA HIS A 107 -12.47 -6.81 -16.86
C HIS A 107 -11.64 -6.03 -15.84
N THR A 108 -11.91 -4.74 -15.67
CA THR A 108 -11.21 -3.89 -14.69
C THR A 108 -11.41 -4.39 -13.26
N LEU A 109 -12.63 -4.79 -12.89
CA LEU A 109 -12.91 -5.33 -11.56
C LEU A 109 -12.16 -6.64 -11.30
N ALA A 110 -12.10 -7.55 -12.28
CA ALA A 110 -11.34 -8.79 -12.17
C ALA A 110 -9.83 -8.52 -12.03
N PHE A 111 -9.31 -7.56 -12.79
CA PHE A 111 -7.92 -7.11 -12.69
C PHE A 111 -7.60 -6.56 -11.30
N LEU A 112 -8.42 -5.62 -10.80
CA LEU A 112 -8.21 -5.00 -9.48
C LEU A 112 -8.38 -6.00 -8.33
N ALA A 113 -9.33 -6.93 -8.43
CA ALA A 113 -9.49 -7.99 -7.44
C ALA A 113 -8.27 -8.90 -7.39
N GLY A 114 -7.72 -9.26 -8.56
CA GLY A 114 -6.48 -10.02 -8.66
C GLY A 114 -5.29 -9.28 -8.05
N LEU A 115 -5.14 -7.99 -8.35
CA LEU A 115 -4.07 -7.16 -7.77
C LEU A 115 -4.21 -7.00 -6.27
N MET A 116 -5.43 -6.86 -5.76
CA MET A 116 -5.71 -6.81 -4.32
C MET A 116 -5.27 -8.11 -3.64
N ILE A 117 -5.62 -9.27 -4.21
CA ILE A 117 -5.19 -10.57 -3.66
C ILE A 117 -3.66 -10.70 -3.72
N TRP A 118 -3.05 -10.31 -4.84
CA TRP A 118 -1.60 -10.31 -5.00
C TRP A 118 -0.92 -9.48 -3.90
N SER A 119 -1.32 -8.23 -3.72
CA SER A 119 -0.79 -7.33 -2.67
C SER A 119 -1.00 -7.91 -1.28
N GLN A 120 -2.19 -8.43 -0.97
CA GLN A 120 -2.43 -9.06 0.34
C GLN A 120 -1.49 -10.24 0.60
N ILE A 121 -1.15 -11.03 -0.42
CA ILE A 121 -0.23 -12.16 -0.27
C ILE A 121 1.21 -11.69 -0.11
N THR A 122 1.66 -10.69 -0.89
CA THR A 122 3.02 -10.17 -0.82
C THR A 122 3.30 -9.45 0.49
N ASP A 123 2.29 -8.77 1.04
CA ASP A 123 2.45 -7.90 2.22
C ASP A 123 2.19 -8.66 3.52
N LEU A 124 1.53 -9.82 3.46
CA LEU A 124 1.19 -10.63 4.62
C LEU A 124 2.42 -11.07 5.44
N PRO A 125 3.53 -11.57 4.86
CA PRO A 125 4.71 -11.95 5.62
C PRO A 125 5.30 -10.78 6.43
N PHE A 126 5.35 -9.60 5.83
CA PHE A 126 5.85 -8.38 6.45
C PHE A 126 4.92 -7.91 7.57
N SER A 127 3.61 -7.93 7.32
CA SER A 127 2.59 -7.59 8.32
C SER A 127 2.63 -8.52 9.53
N LEU A 128 2.77 -9.83 9.30
CA LEU A 128 2.90 -10.83 10.36
C LEU A 128 4.19 -10.61 11.17
N TYR A 129 5.32 -10.36 10.51
CA TYR A 129 6.58 -10.11 11.20
C TYR A 129 6.52 -8.84 12.04
N SER A 130 5.98 -7.75 11.49
CA SER A 130 5.80 -6.49 12.20
C SER A 130 4.95 -6.70 13.46
N THR A 131 3.76 -7.29 13.34
CA THR A 131 2.83 -7.44 14.47
C THR A 131 3.26 -8.50 15.49
N PHE A 132 3.65 -9.69 15.03
CA PHE A 132 3.88 -10.83 15.93
C PHE A 132 5.34 -11.02 16.35
N VAL A 133 6.28 -10.31 15.73
CA VAL A 133 7.70 -10.34 16.13
C VAL A 133 8.13 -8.99 16.69
N ILE A 134 8.00 -7.90 15.93
CA ILE A 134 8.51 -6.58 16.36
C ILE A 134 7.63 -6.02 17.49
N GLU A 135 6.34 -5.81 17.23
CA GLU A 135 5.42 -5.24 18.22
C GLU A 135 5.28 -6.15 19.45
N ALA A 136 5.34 -7.48 19.26
CA ALA A 136 5.29 -8.44 20.36
C ALA A 136 6.55 -8.39 21.24
N ARG A 137 7.75 -8.27 20.65
CA ARG A 137 9.02 -8.13 21.40
C ARG A 137 9.03 -6.92 22.31
N HIS A 138 8.40 -5.82 21.87
CA HIS A 138 8.31 -4.58 22.63
C HIS A 138 7.03 -4.47 23.49
N GLY A 139 6.21 -5.52 23.54
CA GLY A 139 5.02 -5.61 24.39
C GLY A 139 3.82 -4.78 23.93
N PHE A 140 3.90 -4.18 22.74
CA PHE A 140 2.84 -3.38 22.12
C PHE A 140 1.76 -4.22 21.46
N ASN A 141 2.10 -5.43 20.98
CA ASN A 141 1.10 -6.29 20.36
C ASN A 141 0.06 -6.76 21.39
N LYS A 142 -1.21 -6.46 21.12
CA LYS A 142 -2.39 -6.96 21.87
C LYS A 142 -3.29 -7.85 21.01
N GLN A 143 -2.94 -8.07 19.75
CA GLN A 143 -3.73 -8.87 18.81
C GLN A 143 -3.35 -10.34 18.90
N THR A 144 -4.35 -11.21 18.80
CA THR A 144 -4.13 -12.65 18.60
C THR A 144 -4.06 -12.96 17.10
N PRO A 145 -3.39 -14.05 16.67
CA PRO A 145 -3.38 -14.47 15.27
C PRO A 145 -4.78 -14.62 14.68
N TRP A 146 -5.72 -15.19 15.46
CA TRP A 146 -7.12 -15.31 15.05
C TRP A 146 -7.78 -13.94 14.79
N LEU A 147 -7.59 -12.97 15.69
CA LEU A 147 -8.14 -11.63 15.52
C LEU A 147 -7.54 -10.94 14.29
N PHE A 148 -6.23 -11.04 14.09
CA PHE A 148 -5.52 -10.49 12.95
C PHE A 148 -6.10 -10.98 11.61
N PHE A 149 -6.20 -12.30 11.41
CA PHE A 149 -6.75 -12.85 10.17
C PHE A 149 -8.23 -12.54 10.01
N ARG A 150 -9.01 -12.53 11.10
CA ARG A 150 -10.43 -12.16 11.05
C ARG A 150 -10.61 -10.72 10.58
N ASP A 151 -9.81 -9.79 11.09
CA ASP A 151 -9.92 -8.38 10.73
C ASP A 151 -9.38 -8.12 9.31
N MET A 152 -8.34 -8.84 8.89
CA MET A 152 -7.89 -8.85 7.50
C MET A 152 -9.00 -9.30 6.54
N LEU A 153 -9.70 -10.40 6.84
CA LEU A 153 -10.81 -10.89 6.01
C LEU A 153 -12.00 -9.92 5.99
N LYS A 154 -12.31 -9.28 7.11
CA LYS A 154 -13.34 -8.21 7.14
C LYS A 154 -12.95 -7.02 6.27
N GLY A 155 -11.68 -6.61 6.31
CA GLY A 155 -11.16 -5.55 5.45
C GLY A 155 -11.30 -5.89 3.97
N ILE A 156 -10.92 -7.11 3.57
CA ILE A 156 -11.11 -7.60 2.20
C ILE A 156 -12.59 -7.60 1.83
N PHE A 157 -13.46 -8.11 2.69
CA PHE A 157 -14.90 -8.15 2.45
C PHE A 157 -15.50 -6.76 2.24
N LEU A 158 -15.09 -5.79 3.08
CA LEU A 158 -15.52 -4.40 2.95
C LEU A 158 -15.04 -3.78 1.63
N SER A 159 -13.78 -3.99 1.25
CA SER A 159 -13.22 -3.53 -0.02
C SER A 159 -13.93 -4.12 -1.23
N VAL A 160 -14.30 -5.41 -1.18
CA VAL A 160 -15.04 -6.09 -2.26
C VAL A 160 -16.49 -5.61 -2.37
N ILE A 161 -17.10 -5.13 -1.29
CA ILE A 161 -18.45 -4.57 -1.34
C ILE A 161 -18.45 -3.11 -1.83
N ILE A 162 -17.55 -2.30 -1.29
CA ILE A 162 -17.55 -0.84 -1.53
C ILE A 162 -16.80 -0.48 -2.82
N GLY A 163 -15.70 -1.17 -3.11
CA GLY A 163 -14.83 -0.87 -4.25
C GLY A 163 -15.51 -1.01 -5.61
N PRO A 164 -16.16 -2.14 -5.94
CA PRO A 164 -16.71 -2.36 -7.28
C PRO A 164 -17.75 -1.33 -7.74
N PRO A 165 -18.74 -0.92 -6.91
CA PRO A 165 -19.65 0.15 -7.29
C PRO A 165 -18.94 1.47 -7.61
N ILE A 166 -17.91 1.83 -6.83
CA ILE A 166 -17.12 3.05 -7.05
C ILE A 166 -16.34 2.97 -8.37
N VAL A 167 -15.63 1.86 -8.59
CA VAL A 167 -14.84 1.65 -9.82
C VAL A 167 -15.76 1.64 -11.04
N ALA A 168 -16.90 0.95 -10.97
CA ALA A 168 -17.87 0.94 -12.06
C ALA A 168 -18.40 2.35 -12.37
N ALA A 169 -18.72 3.15 -11.35
CA ALA A 169 -19.15 4.53 -11.55
C ALA A 169 -18.07 5.39 -12.20
N ILE A 170 -16.81 5.27 -11.78
CA ILE A 170 -15.67 5.98 -12.39
C ILE A 170 -15.54 5.61 -13.87
N ILE A 171 -15.57 4.32 -14.21
CA ILE A 171 -15.46 3.86 -15.60
C ILE A 171 -16.61 4.42 -16.45
N VAL A 172 -17.85 4.40 -15.94
CA VAL A 172 -19.00 4.97 -16.63
C VAL A 172 -18.83 6.48 -16.87
N ILE A 173 -18.30 7.22 -15.89
CA ILE A 173 -18.00 8.65 -16.05
C ILE A 173 -16.91 8.85 -17.11
N VAL A 174 -15.86 8.02 -17.12
CA VAL A 174 -14.80 8.11 -18.12
C VAL A 174 -15.35 7.84 -19.53
N GLN A 175 -16.19 6.81 -19.68
CA GLN A 175 -16.79 6.46 -20.98
C GLN A 175 -17.76 7.52 -21.51
N LYS A 176 -18.49 8.22 -20.62
CA LYS A 176 -19.55 9.18 -20.99
C LYS A 176 -19.17 10.65 -20.80
N GLY A 177 -18.01 10.93 -20.20
CA GLY A 177 -17.70 12.26 -19.68
C GLY A 177 -17.42 13.33 -20.72
N GLY A 178 -17.06 12.93 -21.94
CA GLY A 178 -16.82 13.85 -23.05
C GLY A 178 -15.83 14.98 -22.69
N PRO A 179 -16.05 16.22 -23.17
CA PRO A 179 -15.16 17.36 -22.90
C PRO A 179 -15.06 17.76 -21.42
N TYR A 180 -16.06 17.42 -20.60
CA TYR A 180 -16.15 17.82 -19.19
C TYR A 180 -15.81 16.68 -18.21
N LEU A 181 -15.18 15.60 -18.70
CA LEU A 181 -14.79 14.43 -17.92
C LEU A 181 -14.10 14.79 -16.59
N ALA A 182 -13.18 15.75 -16.62
CA ALA A 182 -12.46 16.18 -15.43
C ALA A 182 -13.40 16.73 -14.34
N ILE A 183 -14.41 17.51 -14.73
CA ILE A 183 -15.39 18.09 -13.80
C ILE A 183 -16.28 16.99 -13.23
N TYR A 184 -16.76 16.06 -14.06
CA TYR A 184 -17.62 14.97 -13.61
C TYR A 184 -16.89 14.03 -12.64
N LEU A 185 -15.64 13.67 -12.94
CA LEU A 185 -14.81 12.89 -12.01
C LEU A 185 -14.57 13.65 -10.72
N TRP A 186 -14.26 14.94 -10.78
CA TRP A 186 -14.04 15.77 -9.60
C TRP A 186 -15.27 15.86 -8.69
N VAL A 187 -16.45 16.13 -9.26
CA VAL A 187 -17.70 16.19 -8.47
C VAL A 187 -18.00 14.83 -7.84
N PHE A 188 -17.84 13.75 -8.61
CA PHE A 188 -18.09 12.40 -8.11
C PHE A 188 -17.13 12.02 -6.97
N THR A 189 -15.82 12.22 -7.15
CA THR A 189 -14.84 11.88 -6.11
C THR A 189 -14.97 12.77 -4.89
N PHE A 190 -15.25 14.06 -5.05
CA PHE A 190 -15.52 14.98 -3.94
C PHE A 190 -16.75 14.55 -3.13
N GLY A 191 -17.87 14.26 -3.80
CA GLY A 191 -19.08 13.77 -3.15
C GLY A 191 -18.85 12.44 -2.44
N LEU A 192 -18.15 11.50 -3.10
CA LEU A 192 -17.76 10.23 -2.50
C LEU A 192 -16.89 10.44 -1.25
N SER A 193 -15.91 11.34 -1.28
CA SER A 193 -15.07 11.65 -0.12
C SER A 193 -15.88 12.15 1.08
N ILE A 194 -16.88 13.04 0.85
CA ILE A 194 -17.77 13.52 1.92
C ILE A 194 -18.58 12.35 2.51
N VAL A 195 -19.18 11.52 1.66
CA VAL A 195 -19.98 10.37 2.10
C VAL A 195 -19.11 9.40 2.91
N MET A 196 -17.95 9.03 2.38
CA MET A 196 -17.03 8.11 3.05
C MET A 196 -16.53 8.65 4.39
N MET A 197 -16.17 9.94 4.46
CA MET A 197 -15.78 10.59 5.71
C MET A 197 -16.91 10.63 6.73
N THR A 198 -18.16 10.77 6.29
CA THR A 198 -19.34 10.81 7.18
C THR A 198 -19.70 9.42 7.71
N LEU A 199 -19.58 8.38 6.88
CA LEU A 199 -19.89 7.00 7.24
C LEU A 199 -18.79 6.33 8.07
N ILE A 200 -17.53 6.64 7.76
CA ILE A 200 -16.35 6.11 8.44
C ILE A 200 -15.92 7.17 9.47
N GLN A 201 -16.66 7.29 10.56
CA GLN A 201 -16.22 8.07 11.71
C GLN A 201 -15.27 7.20 12.54
N TYR A 202 -14.04 7.70 12.75
CA TYR A 202 -13.09 7.15 13.70
C TYR A 202 -13.57 7.33 15.14
#